data_AF-A0A9P6J039-F1
#
_entry.id   AF-A0A9P6J039-F1
#
_cell.length_a   1.000
_cell.length_b   1.000
_cell.length_c   1.000
_cell.angle_alpha   90.00
_cell.angle_beta   90.00
_cell.angle_gamma   90.00
#
_symmetry.space_group_name_H-M   'P 1'
#
loop_
_entity.id
_entity.type
_entity.pdbx_description
1 polymer ?
#
loop_
_entity_poly.entity_id
_entity_poly.type
_entity_poly.pdbx_seq_one_letter_code
_entity_poly.pdbx_strand_id
1 'polypeptide(L)'
;MQAQPFARLARSAYSAVSRQPLHKSLSLSSAARITATQFRFRSSAATAESSSQPNVAAVDPSAAQPLQPLEHTQSAKKFHDHSFVGMSGGQIFHEMMLRHNVKHVFGYPGGAILPVFDAIHDSKHFEFILPRAEQGAGHAAEGYARVTGKPGVVLVTSGPGATNVVTAMQDALSDGTAMVVFCGQVPVSAIGSDAFQEADVIGISRACTKWNVMVKDIADLPRRINEAFEIATSGRPGPVLVDLPKDVTAAIVNKPIPSSPSIPARPPNSQAPFFSGLAKDASQITSPQILRAAQLINSAKSPLIYAGQGIMAHPDGPARLKELSHNGNIPVTTTLQGCFRCGRAP
;
A
#
# COMPACT_ATOMS: atom_id res chain seq x y z
N MET A 1 0.22 -48.87 27.32
CA MET A 1 1.36 -49.30 28.15
C MET A 1 1.97 -50.53 27.50
N GLN A 2 2.99 -50.36 26.66
CA GLN A 2 4.11 -51.27 26.36
C GLN A 2 4.82 -50.73 25.12
N ALA A 3 6.04 -50.26 25.35
CA ALA A 3 6.97 -49.79 24.34
C ALA A 3 7.90 -50.94 23.96
N GLN A 4 8.31 -51.02 22.69
CA GLN A 4 9.61 -51.56 22.31
C GLN A 4 10.26 -50.71 21.20
N PRO A 5 11.59 -50.49 21.25
CA PRO A 5 12.31 -49.60 20.36
C PRO A 5 13.04 -50.35 19.24
N PHE A 6 13.11 -49.77 18.04
CA PHE A 6 14.05 -50.20 17.02
C PHE A 6 15.10 -49.11 16.78
N ALA A 7 16.25 -49.30 17.42
CA ALA A 7 17.51 -48.67 17.05
C ALA A 7 18.37 -49.71 16.33
N ARG A 8 18.74 -49.45 15.07
CA ARG A 8 20.02 -49.83 14.42
C ARG A 8 19.90 -49.69 12.91
N LEU A 9 20.57 -48.69 12.35
CA LEU A 9 21.50 -48.84 11.21
C LEU A 9 22.06 -47.45 10.87
N ALA A 10 23.18 -47.14 11.53
CA ALA A 10 24.13 -46.12 11.09
C ALA A 10 25.42 -46.84 10.65
N ARG A 11 26.15 -46.19 9.73
CA ARG A 11 27.37 -46.60 8.99
C ARG A 11 27.01 -47.27 7.65
N SER A 12 27.51 -46.85 6.49
CA SER A 12 28.76 -46.16 6.18
C SER A 12 28.67 -45.59 4.75
N ALA A 13 29.06 -44.33 4.55
CA ALA A 13 29.65 -43.83 3.30
C ALA A 13 30.32 -42.46 3.57
N TYR A 14 31.44 -42.52 4.29
CA TYR A 14 32.42 -41.44 4.34
C TYR A 14 33.44 -41.69 3.23
N SER A 15 33.52 -40.75 2.28
CA SER A 15 34.62 -40.62 1.31
C SER A 15 34.52 -39.20 0.73
N ALA A 16 35.12 -38.22 1.39
CA ALA A 16 36.44 -37.69 1.04
C ALA A 16 36.41 -36.82 -0.24
N VAL A 17 36.14 -35.52 -0.08
CA VAL A 17 36.72 -34.49 -0.94
C VAL A 17 37.35 -33.42 -0.05
N SER A 18 38.61 -33.19 -0.38
CA SER A 18 39.67 -32.48 0.34
C SER A 18 39.37 -31.01 0.62
N ARG A 19 39.72 -30.57 1.85
CA ARG A 19 40.01 -29.18 2.21
C ARG A 19 41.49 -28.92 1.97
N GLN A 20 41.83 -27.87 1.23
CA GLN A 20 43.14 -27.21 1.32
C GLN A 20 43.07 -25.70 1.03
N PRO A 21 44.06 -24.92 1.50
CA PRO A 21 43.81 -23.65 2.20
C PRO A 21 44.18 -22.38 1.40
N LEU A 22 43.70 -21.24 1.92
CA LEU A 22 44.17 -19.88 1.62
C LEU A 22 45.63 -19.68 2.05
N HIS A 23 46.50 -19.25 1.12
CA HIS A 23 47.51 -18.18 1.29
C HIS A 23 48.47 -18.12 0.07
N LYS A 24 48.41 -17.05 -0.74
CA LYS A 24 49.48 -16.02 -0.89
C LYS A 24 49.28 -15.15 -2.14
N SER A 25 49.66 -13.89 -1.92
CA SER A 25 49.70 -12.74 -2.81
C SER A 25 50.52 -12.94 -4.09
N LEU A 26 49.98 -12.48 -5.22
CA LEU A 26 50.77 -12.02 -6.36
C LEU A 26 50.16 -10.71 -6.87
N SER A 27 50.91 -9.63 -6.61
CA SER A 27 50.88 -8.37 -7.33
C SER A 27 51.17 -8.63 -8.81
N LEU A 28 50.40 -8.02 -9.71
CA LEU A 28 50.88 -7.52 -10.99
C LEU A 28 49.88 -6.49 -11.54
N SER A 29 50.36 -5.26 -11.55
CA SER A 29 49.82 -4.09 -12.23
C SER A 29 49.43 -4.36 -13.69
N SER A 30 48.19 -4.02 -14.04
CA SER A 30 47.84 -3.67 -15.42
C SER A 30 46.91 -2.48 -15.40
N ALA A 31 47.44 -1.34 -15.85
CA ALA A 31 46.75 -0.09 -16.00
C ALA A 31 45.85 -0.15 -17.25
N ALA A 32 44.55 -0.36 -17.07
CA ALA A 32 43.58 -0.06 -18.11
C ALA A 32 43.26 1.44 -18.07
N ARG A 33 43.82 2.19 -19.03
CA ARG A 33 43.46 3.59 -19.31
C ARG A 33 41.99 3.64 -19.76
N ILE A 34 41.09 4.07 -18.89
CA ILE A 34 39.78 4.58 -19.30
C ILE A 34 39.91 6.09 -19.35
N THR A 35 40.00 6.61 -20.57
CA THR A 35 40.05 8.04 -20.88
C THR A 35 38.74 8.69 -20.42
N ALA A 36 38.80 9.53 -19.39
CA ALA A 36 37.69 10.36 -18.98
C ALA A 36 37.39 11.41 -20.06
N THR A 37 36.38 11.17 -20.89
CA THR A 37 35.85 12.19 -21.79
C THR A 37 35.05 13.19 -20.96
N GLN A 38 35.68 14.32 -20.62
CA GLN A 38 34.99 15.47 -20.02
C GLN A 38 33.98 16.02 -21.03
N PHE A 39 32.68 15.79 -20.80
CA PHE A 39 31.62 16.57 -21.45
C PHE A 39 31.66 18.00 -20.90
N ARG A 40 32.36 18.89 -21.61
CA ARG A 40 32.24 20.35 -21.43
C ARG A 40 30.91 20.80 -22.03
N PHE A 41 29.97 21.23 -21.19
CA PHE A 41 28.85 22.06 -21.65
C PHE A 41 29.41 23.39 -22.14
N ARG A 42 29.45 23.57 -23.48
CA ARG A 42 29.68 24.88 -24.10
C ARG A 42 28.37 25.66 -24.05
N SER A 43 28.35 26.73 -23.28
CA SER A 43 27.37 27.81 -23.43
C SER A 43 27.66 28.54 -24.73
N SER A 44 26.77 28.42 -25.71
CA SER A 44 26.76 29.25 -26.92
C SER A 44 25.60 30.22 -26.82
N ALA A 45 25.90 31.48 -26.51
CA ALA A 45 24.99 32.59 -26.66
C ALA A 45 24.72 32.82 -28.15
N ALA A 46 23.50 32.52 -28.59
CA ALA A 46 22.99 32.92 -29.89
C ALA A 46 22.07 34.13 -29.69
N THR A 47 22.45 35.24 -30.30
CA THR A 47 21.70 36.49 -30.42
C THR A 47 20.39 36.24 -31.18
N ALA A 48 19.25 36.45 -30.51
CA ALA A 48 17.93 36.46 -31.15
C ALA A 48 17.49 37.91 -31.39
N GLU A 49 17.19 38.22 -32.65
CA GLU A 49 16.67 39.49 -33.13
C GLU A 49 15.26 39.78 -32.59
N SER A 50 14.96 41.06 -32.42
CA SER A 50 13.69 41.58 -31.92
C SER A 50 12.57 41.45 -32.95
N SER A 51 11.54 40.67 -32.64
CA SER A 51 10.26 40.70 -33.36
C SER A 51 9.12 41.03 -32.40
N SER A 52 8.33 42.01 -32.81
CA SER A 52 7.24 42.72 -32.12
C SER A 52 6.15 41.82 -31.50
N GLN A 53 5.84 42.06 -30.21
CA GLN A 53 4.65 41.52 -29.56
C GLN A 53 3.37 42.26 -30.03
N PRO A 54 2.23 41.56 -30.18
CA PRO A 54 0.97 42.19 -30.53
C PRO A 54 0.42 43.04 -29.38
N ASN A 55 -0.15 44.17 -29.76
CA ASN A 55 -0.67 45.24 -28.92
C ASN A 55 -1.85 44.73 -28.05
N VAL A 56 -1.64 44.55 -26.75
CA VAL A 56 -2.72 44.28 -25.79
C VAL A 56 -3.22 45.64 -25.30
N ALA A 57 -4.48 45.97 -25.61
CA ALA A 57 -5.09 47.22 -25.19
C ALA A 57 -4.97 47.41 -23.67
N ALA A 58 -4.50 48.59 -23.26
CA ALA A 58 -4.39 48.98 -21.86
C ALA A 58 -5.77 48.98 -21.21
N VAL A 59 -5.98 48.07 -20.24
CA VAL A 59 -7.17 48.06 -19.39
C VAL A 59 -6.98 49.11 -18.31
N ASP A 60 -7.93 50.03 -18.21
CA ASP A 60 -7.95 51.14 -17.24
C ASP A 60 -7.83 50.60 -15.79
N PRO A 61 -6.77 50.97 -15.04
CA PRO A 61 -6.56 50.45 -13.68
C PRO A 61 -7.55 50.99 -12.65
N SER A 62 -8.44 51.92 -13.02
CA SER A 62 -9.48 52.46 -12.12
C SER A 62 -10.77 51.63 -12.07
N ALA A 63 -10.92 50.61 -12.92
CA ALA A 63 -12.12 49.75 -12.98
C ALA A 63 -11.98 48.40 -12.25
N ALA A 64 -10.86 48.16 -11.55
CA ALA A 64 -10.65 46.92 -10.80
C ALA A 64 -11.48 46.93 -9.51
N GLN A 65 -12.57 46.15 -9.47
CA GLN A 65 -13.27 45.85 -8.22
C GLN A 65 -12.28 45.19 -7.24
N PRO A 66 -12.29 45.55 -5.95
CA PRO A 66 -11.40 44.93 -4.98
C PRO A 66 -11.64 43.42 -4.98
N LEU A 67 -10.57 42.65 -5.23
CA LEU A 67 -10.56 41.20 -5.07
C LEU A 67 -11.02 40.88 -3.66
N GLN A 68 -12.28 40.45 -3.52
CA GLN A 68 -12.78 39.93 -2.27
C GLN A 68 -11.93 38.71 -1.91
N PRO A 69 -11.40 38.63 -0.67
CA PRO A 69 -10.78 37.41 -0.20
C PRO A 69 -11.77 36.27 -0.39
N LEU A 70 -11.33 35.15 -0.96
CA LEU A 70 -12.11 33.92 -1.00
C LEU A 70 -12.62 33.64 0.42
N GLU A 71 -13.90 33.89 0.65
CA GLU A 71 -14.54 33.53 1.90
C GLU A 71 -14.42 32.02 2.03
N HIS A 72 -13.60 31.60 2.99
CA HIS A 72 -13.54 30.21 3.43
C HIS A 72 -14.96 29.82 3.82
N THR A 73 -15.59 29.07 2.94
CA THR A 73 -16.93 28.52 3.09
C THR A 73 -16.92 27.74 4.41
N GLN A 74 -17.66 28.25 5.38
CA GLN A 74 -18.15 27.61 6.59
C GLN A 74 -17.22 26.57 7.22
N SER A 75 -16.53 26.98 8.30
CA SER A 75 -15.87 26.13 9.29
C SER A 75 -16.66 24.82 9.50
N ALA A 76 -16.16 23.72 8.93
CA ALA A 76 -16.67 22.39 9.22
C ALA A 76 -16.58 22.21 10.74
N LYS A 77 -17.72 22.06 11.42
CA LYS A 77 -17.75 21.74 12.86
C LYS A 77 -16.81 20.57 13.08
N LYS A 78 -15.68 20.82 13.76
CA LYS A 78 -14.77 19.76 14.21
C LYS A 78 -15.53 18.98 15.26
N PHE A 79 -16.14 17.88 14.84
CA PHE A 79 -16.65 16.90 15.78
C PHE A 79 -15.44 16.33 16.54
N HIS A 80 -15.59 16.14 17.83
CA HIS A 80 -14.57 15.54 18.69
C HIS A 80 -15.07 14.16 19.10
N ASP A 81 -14.28 13.12 18.82
CA ASP A 81 -14.58 11.76 19.26
C ASP A 81 -14.06 11.56 20.68
N HIS A 82 -14.99 11.28 21.59
CA HIS A 82 -14.73 11.02 23.01
C HIS A 82 -14.53 9.53 23.31
N SER A 83 -14.83 8.63 22.36
CA SER A 83 -14.81 7.17 22.60
C SER A 83 -13.42 6.61 22.91
N PHE A 84 -12.35 7.31 22.52
CA PHE A 84 -10.97 6.90 22.75
C PHE A 84 -10.35 7.47 24.04
N VAL A 85 -11.04 8.36 24.75
CA VAL A 85 -10.48 9.00 25.95
C VAL A 85 -10.28 7.93 27.04
N GLY A 86 -9.08 7.89 27.62
CA GLY A 86 -8.68 6.89 28.62
C GLY A 86 -8.12 5.59 28.04
N MET A 87 -8.12 5.42 26.72
CA MET A 87 -7.52 4.25 26.06
C MET A 87 -6.03 4.49 25.77
N SER A 88 -5.24 3.41 25.87
CA SER A 88 -3.88 3.37 25.34
C SER A 88 -3.88 3.28 23.81
N GLY A 89 -2.75 3.60 23.17
CA GLY A 89 -2.63 3.46 21.72
C GLY A 89 -2.84 2.02 21.23
N GLY A 90 -2.41 1.02 22.01
CA GLY A 90 -2.71 -0.39 21.75
C GLY A 90 -4.21 -0.71 21.79
N GLN A 91 -4.93 -0.18 22.79
CA GLN A 91 -6.39 -0.37 22.89
C GLN A 91 -7.14 0.35 21.77
N ILE A 92 -6.67 1.53 21.36
CA ILE A 92 -7.21 2.24 20.18
C ILE A 92 -6.98 1.41 18.93
N PHE A 93 -5.79 0.85 18.74
CA PHE A 93 -5.51 -0.05 17.62
C PHE A 93 -6.51 -1.22 17.59
N HIS A 94 -6.71 -1.88 18.74
CA HIS A 94 -7.67 -2.98 18.87
C HIS A 94 -9.08 -2.55 18.45
N GLU A 95 -9.62 -1.48 19.04
CA GLU A 95 -10.94 -0.92 18.71
C GLU A 95 -11.06 -0.54 17.22
N MET A 96 -10.01 0.01 16.62
CA MET A 96 -10.02 0.36 15.20
C MET A 96 -10.06 -0.88 14.30
N MET A 97 -9.42 -2.00 14.68
CA MET A 97 -9.57 -3.26 13.94
C MET A 97 -11.02 -3.76 13.96
N LEU A 98 -11.73 -3.59 15.08
CA LEU A 98 -13.16 -3.91 15.18
C LEU A 98 -13.98 -3.03 14.23
N ARG A 99 -13.75 -1.71 14.25
CA ARG A 99 -14.47 -0.74 13.39
C ARG A 99 -14.26 -0.99 11.90
N HIS A 100 -13.08 -1.50 11.51
CA HIS A 100 -12.78 -1.93 10.13
C HIS A 100 -13.23 -3.36 9.82
N ASN A 101 -13.98 -4.01 10.71
CA ASN A 101 -14.47 -5.39 10.55
C ASN A 101 -13.35 -6.42 10.27
N VAL A 102 -12.17 -6.20 10.83
CA VAL A 102 -11.04 -7.13 10.72
C VAL A 102 -11.37 -8.40 11.50
N LYS A 103 -11.12 -9.56 10.89
CA LYS A 103 -11.37 -10.88 11.47
C LYS A 103 -10.13 -11.74 11.63
N HIS A 104 -9.07 -11.43 10.90
CA HIS A 104 -7.80 -12.16 10.94
C HIS A 104 -6.66 -11.15 10.89
N VAL A 105 -5.68 -11.34 11.79
CA VAL A 105 -4.44 -10.56 11.83
C VAL A 105 -3.28 -11.54 11.74
N PHE A 106 -2.37 -11.30 10.80
CA PHE A 106 -1.18 -12.12 10.60
C PHE A 106 0.02 -11.39 11.17
N GLY A 107 0.77 -11.99 12.08
CA GLY A 107 1.79 -11.18 12.76
C GLY A 107 2.79 -11.93 13.58
N TYR A 108 3.86 -11.22 13.97
CA TYR A 108 4.94 -11.75 14.79
C TYR A 108 5.31 -10.73 15.89
N PRO A 109 5.37 -11.15 17.16
CA PRO A 109 5.61 -10.24 18.28
C PRO A 109 7.05 -9.73 18.34
N GLY A 110 7.26 -8.60 19.02
CA GLY A 110 8.60 -8.10 19.34
C GLY A 110 8.57 -6.81 20.17
N GLY A 111 9.73 -6.41 20.70
CA GLY A 111 9.86 -5.42 21.77
C GLY A 111 9.22 -4.05 21.51
N ALA A 112 9.30 -3.58 20.26
CA ALA A 112 8.76 -2.27 19.85
C ALA A 112 7.23 -2.25 19.69
N ILE A 113 6.62 -3.41 19.43
CA ILE A 113 5.17 -3.53 19.18
C ILE A 113 4.41 -4.14 20.37
N LEU A 114 5.11 -4.42 21.48
CA LEU A 114 4.53 -5.02 22.68
C LEU A 114 3.28 -4.31 23.22
N PRO A 115 3.19 -2.97 23.29
CA PRO A 115 1.97 -2.31 23.78
C PRO A 115 0.72 -2.66 22.98
N VAL A 116 0.88 -2.92 21.68
CA VAL A 116 -0.22 -3.37 20.81
C VAL A 116 -0.54 -4.84 21.06
N PHE A 117 0.50 -5.70 21.17
CA PHE A 117 0.30 -7.11 21.47
C PHE A 117 -0.39 -7.36 22.82
N ASP A 118 -0.06 -6.56 23.83
CA ASP A 118 -0.69 -6.59 25.15
C ASP A 118 -2.18 -6.25 25.05
N ALA A 119 -2.53 -5.20 24.30
CA ALA A 119 -3.92 -4.78 24.12
C ALA A 119 -4.79 -5.77 23.32
N ILE A 120 -4.19 -6.59 22.45
CA ILE A 120 -4.90 -7.61 21.68
C ILE A 120 -4.83 -9.00 22.32
N HIS A 121 -4.15 -9.14 23.46
CA HIS A 121 -4.03 -10.40 24.19
C HIS A 121 -5.43 -10.93 24.56
N ASP A 122 -5.71 -12.20 24.26
CA ASP A 122 -7.02 -12.84 24.44
C ASP A 122 -8.22 -12.10 23.80
N SER A 123 -7.97 -11.25 22.80
CA SER A 123 -9.03 -10.63 22.01
C SER A 123 -9.91 -11.70 21.35
N LYS A 124 -11.22 -11.60 21.55
CA LYS A 124 -12.23 -12.49 20.92
C LYS A 124 -12.75 -11.97 19.57
N HIS A 125 -12.26 -10.81 19.11
CA HIS A 125 -12.83 -10.10 17.97
C HIS A 125 -12.24 -10.52 16.61
N PHE A 126 -10.98 -10.94 16.61
CA PHE A 126 -10.26 -11.44 15.45
C PHE A 126 -9.32 -12.57 15.87
N GLU A 127 -9.06 -13.47 14.94
CA GLU A 127 -8.06 -14.52 15.11
C GLU A 127 -6.66 -13.97 14.82
N PHE A 128 -5.71 -14.30 15.68
CA PHE A 128 -4.31 -13.96 15.48
C PHE A 128 -3.55 -15.18 14.95
N ILE A 129 -2.97 -15.04 13.76
CA ILE A 129 -2.21 -16.10 13.09
C ILE A 129 -0.72 -15.79 13.24
N LEU A 130 -0.03 -16.63 14.02
CA LEU A 130 1.41 -16.52 14.26
C LEU A 130 2.19 -17.40 13.26
N PRO A 131 2.89 -16.83 12.27
CA PRO A 131 3.76 -17.57 11.37
C PRO A 131 5.13 -17.83 12.02
N ARG A 132 6.03 -18.47 11.28
CA ARG A 132 7.43 -18.69 11.72
C ARG A 132 8.41 -17.62 11.25
N ALA A 133 7.98 -16.78 10.31
CA ALA A 133 8.72 -15.62 9.82
C ALA A 133 7.71 -14.56 9.36
N GLU A 134 8.08 -13.28 9.45
CA GLU A 134 7.22 -12.16 9.10
C GLU A 134 6.90 -12.12 7.60
N GLN A 135 7.82 -12.60 6.74
CA GLN A 135 7.53 -12.81 5.32
C GLN A 135 6.31 -13.73 5.13
N GLY A 136 6.22 -14.79 5.95
CA GLY A 136 5.06 -15.68 5.96
C GLY A 136 3.79 -14.98 6.43
N ALA A 137 3.89 -14.00 7.35
CA ALA A 137 2.74 -13.16 7.74
C ALA A 137 2.22 -12.35 6.55
N GLY A 138 3.14 -11.71 5.82
CA GLY A 138 2.83 -10.93 4.62
C GLY A 138 2.13 -11.77 3.56
N HIS A 139 2.74 -12.86 3.11
CA HIS A 139 2.17 -13.71 2.07
C HIS A 139 0.86 -14.42 2.50
N ALA A 140 0.70 -14.75 3.79
CA ALA A 140 -0.56 -15.26 4.30
C ALA A 140 -1.68 -14.20 4.24
N ALA A 141 -1.36 -12.95 4.59
CA ALA A 141 -2.28 -11.83 4.47
C ALA A 141 -2.67 -11.54 3.01
N GLU A 142 -1.74 -11.70 2.07
CA GLU A 142 -2.00 -11.58 0.64
C GLU A 142 -2.96 -12.68 0.14
N GLY A 143 -2.71 -13.94 0.49
CA GLY A 143 -3.60 -15.05 0.18
C GLY A 143 -5.00 -14.85 0.76
N TYR A 144 -5.07 -14.40 2.02
CA TYR A 144 -6.33 -14.03 2.67
C TYR A 144 -7.07 -12.94 1.90
N ALA A 145 -6.37 -11.88 1.49
CA ALA A 145 -7.00 -10.77 0.79
C ALA A 145 -7.53 -11.17 -0.59
N ARG A 146 -6.81 -12.01 -1.32
CA ARG A 146 -7.22 -12.50 -2.64
C ARG A 146 -8.43 -13.44 -2.57
N VAL A 147 -8.56 -14.24 -1.51
CA VAL A 147 -9.68 -15.17 -1.33
C VAL A 147 -10.92 -14.46 -0.81
N THR A 148 -10.77 -13.55 0.14
CA THR A 148 -11.90 -12.93 0.85
C THR A 148 -12.36 -11.60 0.24
N GLY A 149 -11.52 -10.96 -0.57
CA GLY A 149 -11.73 -9.59 -1.06
C GLY A 149 -11.60 -8.52 0.03
N LYS A 150 -11.16 -8.88 1.24
CA LYS A 150 -10.95 -7.96 2.37
C LYS A 150 -9.47 -7.64 2.53
N PRO A 151 -9.07 -6.48 3.08
CA PRO A 151 -7.66 -6.18 3.31
C PRO A 151 -6.99 -7.20 4.23
N GLY A 152 -5.83 -7.69 3.83
CA GLY A 152 -4.96 -8.50 4.69
C GLY A 152 -4.26 -7.59 5.70
N VAL A 153 -4.40 -7.89 7.00
CA VAL A 153 -3.78 -7.10 8.07
C VAL A 153 -2.54 -7.80 8.60
N VAL A 154 -1.40 -7.12 8.54
CA VAL A 154 -0.11 -7.62 9.03
C VAL A 154 0.31 -6.83 10.26
N LEU A 155 0.75 -7.49 11.34
CA LEU A 155 1.24 -6.86 12.56
C LEU A 155 2.62 -7.39 12.95
N VAL A 156 3.68 -6.59 12.80
CA VAL A 156 5.07 -7.00 13.05
C VAL A 156 5.81 -6.01 13.93
N THR A 157 6.99 -6.39 14.44
CA THR A 157 7.83 -5.49 15.23
C THR A 157 8.71 -4.57 14.37
N SER A 158 9.53 -3.74 15.00
CA SER A 158 10.47 -2.83 14.32
C SER A 158 11.64 -3.56 13.67
N GLY A 159 12.51 -2.79 12.99
CA GLY A 159 13.79 -3.29 12.48
C GLY A 159 13.63 -4.56 11.65
N PRO A 160 14.15 -5.72 12.11
CA PRO A 160 14.11 -6.96 11.33
C PRO A 160 12.69 -7.42 10.99
N GLY A 161 11.71 -7.24 11.89
CA GLY A 161 10.34 -7.69 11.63
C GLY A 161 9.69 -6.91 10.49
N ALA A 162 9.91 -5.60 10.46
CA ALA A 162 9.44 -4.71 9.41
C ALA A 162 10.21 -4.90 8.09
N THR A 163 11.52 -5.16 8.12
CA THR A 163 12.28 -5.41 6.87
C THR A 163 11.94 -6.75 6.23
N ASN A 164 11.55 -7.76 7.03
CA ASN A 164 11.17 -9.07 6.53
C ASN A 164 9.84 -9.08 5.76
N VAL A 165 8.99 -8.06 5.91
CA VAL A 165 7.74 -7.94 5.14
C VAL A 165 7.89 -7.16 3.83
N VAL A 166 9.08 -6.63 3.52
CA VAL A 166 9.33 -5.83 2.31
C VAL A 166 9.03 -6.61 1.03
N THR A 167 9.41 -7.89 0.97
CA THR A 167 9.12 -8.75 -0.18
C THR A 167 7.62 -8.93 -0.41
N ALA A 168 6.86 -9.19 0.66
CA ALA A 168 5.41 -9.32 0.58
C ALA A 168 4.72 -7.99 0.22
N MET A 169 5.22 -6.85 0.71
CA MET A 169 4.73 -5.54 0.28
C MET A 169 4.99 -5.31 -1.22
N GLN A 170 6.19 -5.62 -1.71
CA GLN A 170 6.46 -5.47 -3.13
C GLN A 170 5.59 -6.39 -4.00
N ASP A 171 5.35 -7.62 -3.55
CA ASP A 171 4.47 -8.57 -4.23
C ASP A 171 3.04 -8.04 -4.30
N ALA A 172 2.47 -7.65 -3.16
CA ALA A 172 1.14 -7.07 -3.08
C ALA A 172 0.97 -5.80 -3.92
N LEU A 173 2.01 -4.96 -4.02
CA LEU A 173 1.98 -3.76 -4.87
C LEU A 173 1.95 -4.14 -6.35
N SER A 174 2.79 -5.11 -6.74
CA SER A 174 2.90 -5.60 -8.11
C SER A 174 1.61 -6.28 -8.58
N ASP A 175 0.96 -7.07 -7.71
CA ASP A 175 -0.28 -7.80 -7.98
C ASP A 175 -1.55 -7.00 -7.62
N GLY A 176 -1.42 -5.82 -7.02
CA GLY A 176 -2.55 -4.99 -6.63
C GLY A 176 -3.45 -5.62 -5.57
N THR A 177 -2.85 -6.19 -4.52
CA THR A 177 -3.52 -6.85 -3.40
C THR A 177 -3.68 -5.88 -2.22
N ALA A 178 -4.90 -5.75 -1.68
CA ALA A 178 -5.17 -4.90 -0.52
C ALA A 178 -4.49 -5.46 0.75
N MET A 179 -3.48 -4.75 1.27
CA MET A 179 -2.76 -5.14 2.48
C MET A 179 -2.49 -3.91 3.34
N VAL A 180 -2.67 -4.05 4.66
CA VAL A 180 -2.38 -3.01 5.64
C VAL A 180 -1.35 -3.57 6.61
N VAL A 181 -0.13 -3.03 6.55
CA VAL A 181 0.99 -3.45 7.39
C VAL A 181 1.13 -2.48 8.55
N PHE A 182 1.04 -2.98 9.76
CA PHE A 182 1.37 -2.27 10.98
C PHE A 182 2.71 -2.80 11.50
N CYS A 183 3.70 -1.92 11.63
CA CYS A 183 4.98 -2.27 12.22
C CYS A 183 5.24 -1.44 13.47
N GLY A 184 5.83 -2.06 14.49
CA GLY A 184 6.36 -1.32 15.63
C GLY A 184 7.56 -0.48 15.22
N GLN A 185 7.83 0.55 16.01
CA GLN A 185 9.03 1.38 15.89
C GLN A 185 9.62 1.67 17.27
N VAL A 186 10.91 2.00 17.31
CA VAL A 186 11.55 2.55 18.51
C VAL A 186 10.79 3.81 19.00
N PRO A 187 10.89 4.18 20.29
CA PRO A 187 10.27 5.40 20.80
C PRO A 187 10.67 6.63 19.97
N VAL A 188 9.78 7.62 19.84
CA VAL A 188 10.03 8.83 19.02
C VAL A 188 11.34 9.52 19.41
N SER A 189 11.68 9.54 20.70
CA SER A 189 12.91 10.13 21.22
C SER A 189 14.21 9.43 20.78
N ALA A 190 14.13 8.19 20.30
CA ALA A 190 15.26 7.38 19.86
C ALA A 190 15.39 7.31 18.33
N ILE A 191 14.44 7.85 17.57
CA ILE A 191 14.47 7.84 16.11
C ILE A 191 15.61 8.74 15.61
N GLY A 192 16.41 8.21 14.69
CA GLY A 192 17.59 8.85 14.10
C GLY A 192 18.87 8.71 14.94
N SER A 193 18.89 7.81 15.94
CA SER A 193 20.03 7.63 16.85
C SER A 193 20.76 6.29 16.69
N ASP A 194 20.41 5.52 15.65
CA ASP A 194 20.86 4.15 15.44
C ASP A 194 20.51 3.25 16.64
N ALA A 195 19.29 3.41 17.16
CA ALA A 195 18.80 2.70 18.32
C ALA A 195 18.66 1.19 18.06
N PHE A 196 18.59 0.40 19.13
CA PHE A 196 18.41 -1.05 19.02
C PHE A 196 17.13 -1.40 18.23
N GLN A 197 17.29 -2.19 17.17
CA GLN A 197 16.22 -2.58 16.24
C GLN A 197 15.50 -1.39 15.57
N GLU A 198 16.19 -0.26 15.41
CA GLU A 198 15.75 0.82 14.55
C GLU A 198 16.03 0.49 13.08
N ALA A 199 15.08 0.80 12.21
CA ALA A 199 15.29 0.88 10.77
C ALA A 199 14.39 1.98 10.20
N ASP A 200 14.86 2.67 9.14
CA ASP A 200 14.02 3.61 8.38
C ASP A 200 13.03 2.84 7.48
N VAL A 201 12.04 2.21 8.12
CA VAL A 201 11.02 1.41 7.44
C VAL A 201 10.19 2.27 6.50
N ILE A 202 9.97 3.55 6.82
CA ILE A 202 9.29 4.50 5.95
C ILE A 202 10.09 4.72 4.66
N GLY A 203 11.40 4.91 4.75
CA GLY A 203 12.28 5.01 3.59
C GLY A 203 12.32 3.73 2.77
N ILE A 204 12.55 2.59 3.42
CA ILE A 204 12.66 1.26 2.79
C ILE A 204 11.36 0.90 2.05
N SER A 205 10.21 1.08 2.71
CA SER A 205 8.92 0.64 2.16
C SER A 205 8.29 1.64 1.18
N ARG A 206 8.87 2.84 1.01
CA ARG A 206 8.29 3.90 0.16
C ARG A 206 8.08 3.47 -1.29
N ALA A 207 9.00 2.67 -1.83
CA ALA A 207 8.93 2.20 -3.22
C ALA A 207 8.02 0.98 -3.40
N CYS A 208 7.77 0.21 -2.34
CA CYS A 208 6.98 -1.02 -2.38
C CYS A 208 5.61 -0.89 -1.67
N THR A 209 5.15 0.32 -1.39
CA THR A 209 3.82 0.61 -0.83
C THR A 209 3.11 1.67 -1.65
N LYS A 210 1.77 1.66 -1.66
CA LYS A 210 0.95 2.76 -2.20
C LYS A 210 1.15 4.04 -1.40
N TRP A 211 1.30 3.88 -0.09
CA TRP A 211 1.45 4.95 0.88
C TRP A 211 1.97 4.37 2.18
N ASN A 212 2.79 5.16 2.89
CA ASN A 212 3.22 4.83 4.23
C ASN A 212 3.26 6.08 5.12
N VAL A 213 3.16 5.87 6.44
CA VAL A 213 3.20 6.95 7.43
C VAL A 213 3.76 6.45 8.74
N MET A 214 4.44 7.33 9.46
CA MET A 214 4.78 7.15 10.87
C MET A 214 3.83 7.96 11.74
N VAL A 215 3.22 7.30 12.72
CA VAL A 215 2.33 7.97 13.68
C VAL A 215 3.18 8.69 14.72
N LYS A 216 3.10 10.02 14.75
CA LYS A 216 3.91 10.84 15.66
C LYS A 216 3.24 11.14 17.00
N ASP A 217 1.90 11.11 17.02
CA ASP A 217 1.08 11.41 18.19
C ASP A 217 -0.09 10.43 18.26
N ILE A 218 -0.46 10.02 19.46
CA ILE A 218 -1.56 9.08 19.69
C ILE A 218 -2.91 9.61 19.17
N ALA A 219 -3.13 10.92 19.18
CA ALA A 219 -4.34 11.54 18.65
C ALA A 219 -4.49 11.33 17.13
N ASP A 220 -3.39 11.13 16.41
CA ASP A 220 -3.42 10.86 14.97
C ASP A 220 -3.71 9.38 14.65
N LEU A 221 -3.53 8.47 15.61
CA LEU A 221 -3.57 7.03 15.37
C LEU A 221 -4.89 6.55 14.71
N PRO A 222 -6.10 6.91 15.20
CA PRO A 222 -7.34 6.48 14.56
C PRO A 222 -7.45 6.97 13.11
N ARG A 223 -7.05 8.23 12.85
CA ARG A 223 -7.10 8.83 11.53
C ARG A 223 -6.14 8.12 10.57
N ARG A 224 -4.89 7.84 11.00
CA ARG A 224 -3.90 7.13 10.17
C ARG A 224 -4.33 5.71 9.85
N ILE A 225 -5.00 5.02 10.78
CA ILE A 225 -5.58 3.71 10.50
C ILE A 225 -6.68 3.83 9.44
N ASN A 226 -7.60 4.79 9.56
CA ASN A 226 -8.64 5.00 8.54
C ASN A 226 -8.06 5.32 7.16
N GLU A 227 -7.07 6.22 7.09
CA GLU A 227 -6.32 6.52 5.87
C GLU A 227 -5.70 5.26 5.25
N ALA A 228 -5.08 4.43 6.08
CA ALA A 228 -4.44 3.20 5.63
C ALA A 228 -5.45 2.26 4.95
N PHE A 229 -6.58 1.97 5.60
CA PHE A 229 -7.62 1.09 5.03
C PHE A 229 -8.26 1.68 3.76
N GLU A 230 -8.51 2.99 3.75
CA GLU A 230 -9.09 3.67 2.58
C GLU A 230 -8.13 3.68 1.39
N ILE A 231 -6.84 3.97 1.61
CA ILE A 231 -5.82 3.96 0.55
C ILE A 231 -5.57 2.53 0.07
N ALA A 232 -5.51 1.53 0.96
CA ALA A 232 -5.28 0.15 0.57
C ALA A 232 -6.37 -0.42 -0.35
N THR A 233 -7.63 0.03 -0.17
CA THR A 233 -8.81 -0.50 -0.88
C THR A 233 -9.28 0.36 -2.05
N SER A 234 -8.96 1.66 -2.08
CA SER A 234 -9.41 2.58 -3.13
C SER A 234 -8.60 2.47 -4.43
N GLY A 235 -9.29 2.66 -5.57
CA GLY A 235 -8.68 2.58 -6.90
C GLY A 235 -8.14 1.19 -7.20
N ARG A 236 -6.90 1.11 -7.70
CA ARG A 236 -6.17 -0.17 -7.74
C ARG A 236 -5.75 -0.53 -6.31
N PRO A 237 -6.20 -1.67 -5.74
CA PRO A 237 -5.82 -2.04 -4.38
C PRO A 237 -4.32 -2.23 -4.26
N GLY A 238 -3.79 -2.15 -3.04
CA GLY A 238 -2.37 -2.35 -2.81
C GLY A 238 -1.97 -2.21 -1.34
N PRO A 239 -0.68 -2.43 -1.04
CA PRO A 239 -0.16 -2.42 0.31
C PRO A 239 0.08 -1.01 0.82
N VAL A 240 -0.19 -0.80 2.10
CA VAL A 240 0.18 0.41 2.85
C VAL A 240 0.91 0.03 4.13
N LEU A 241 1.71 0.94 4.67
CA LEU A 241 2.42 0.72 5.93
C LEU A 241 2.17 1.85 6.93
N VAL A 242 1.85 1.48 8.16
CA VAL A 242 1.70 2.39 9.31
C VAL A 242 2.74 2.01 10.36
N ASP A 243 3.71 2.89 10.54
CA ASP A 243 4.80 2.75 11.49
C ASP A 243 4.39 3.32 12.86
N LEU A 244 4.51 2.50 13.90
CA LEU A 244 3.92 2.70 15.22
C LEU A 244 5.00 2.79 16.31
N PRO A 245 5.48 4.00 16.66
CA PRO A 245 6.40 4.18 17.78
C PRO A 245 5.85 3.60 19.09
N LYS A 246 6.75 2.95 19.86
CA LYS A 246 6.40 2.27 21.11
C LYS A 246 5.79 3.21 22.15
N ASP A 247 6.32 4.42 22.29
CA ASP A 247 5.82 5.45 23.20
C ASP A 247 4.45 5.98 22.77
N VAL A 248 4.19 6.09 21.47
CA VAL A 248 2.87 6.46 20.93
C VAL A 248 1.83 5.38 21.22
N THR A 249 2.18 4.10 21.04
CA THR A 249 1.26 2.98 21.30
C THR A 249 1.05 2.69 22.79
N ALA A 250 2.02 3.05 23.64
CA ALA A 250 1.91 2.94 25.09
C ALA A 250 1.25 4.16 25.77
N ALA A 251 1.23 5.33 25.10
CA ALA A 251 0.59 6.53 25.61
C ALA A 251 -0.92 6.34 25.82
N ILE A 252 -1.52 7.16 26.67
CA ILE A 252 -2.97 7.19 26.96
C ILE A 252 -3.56 8.49 26.44
N VAL A 253 -4.72 8.40 25.76
CA VAL A 253 -5.43 9.57 25.26
C VAL A 253 -6.13 10.30 26.41
N ASN A 254 -5.69 11.53 26.67
CA ASN A 254 -6.26 12.38 27.72
C ASN A 254 -7.24 13.43 27.20
N LYS A 255 -7.34 13.61 25.87
CA LYS A 255 -8.16 14.65 25.25
C LYS A 255 -8.98 14.07 24.08
N PRO A 256 -10.19 14.59 23.81
CA PRO A 256 -10.99 14.17 22.67
C PRO A 256 -10.27 14.41 21.35
N ILE A 257 -10.29 13.42 20.47
CA ILE A 257 -9.59 13.47 19.18
C ILE A 257 -10.50 14.15 18.15
N PRO A 258 -10.01 15.09 17.33
CA PRO A 258 -10.81 15.65 16.24
C PRO A 258 -11.20 14.55 15.24
N SER A 259 -12.49 14.33 15.02
CA SER A 259 -12.99 13.47 13.95
C SER A 259 -12.95 14.26 12.64
N SER A 260 -11.81 14.24 11.96
CA SER A 260 -11.70 14.70 10.57
C SER A 260 -11.93 13.54 9.60
N PRO A 261 -12.39 13.82 8.37
CA PRO A 261 -12.38 12.83 7.29
C PRO A 261 -10.97 12.27 7.12
N SER A 262 -10.89 10.96 6.84
CA SER A 262 -9.66 10.18 6.74
C SER A 262 -8.72 10.75 5.67
N ILE A 263 -9.19 11.03 4.46
CA ILE A 263 -8.33 11.54 3.40
C ILE A 263 -8.64 13.03 3.14
N PRO A 264 -7.62 13.90 2.95
CA PRO A 264 -7.85 15.25 2.43
C PRO A 264 -8.65 15.11 1.14
N ALA A 265 -9.85 15.70 1.09
CA ALA A 265 -10.69 15.65 -0.10
C ALA A 265 -9.82 15.96 -1.33
N ARG A 266 -9.62 14.95 -2.19
CA ARG A 266 -8.84 15.12 -3.41
C ARG A 266 -9.39 16.35 -4.12
N PRO A 267 -8.58 17.38 -4.46
CA PRO A 267 -9.11 18.56 -5.12
C PRO A 267 -9.86 18.09 -6.37
N PRO A 268 -11.07 18.61 -6.63
CA PRO A 268 -11.95 18.12 -7.70
C PRO A 268 -11.25 18.07 -9.08
N ASN A 269 -10.17 18.82 -9.24
CA ASN A 269 -9.44 19.02 -10.48
C ASN A 269 -8.32 17.98 -10.71
N SER A 270 -8.02 17.13 -9.71
CA SER A 270 -6.97 16.08 -9.79
C SER A 270 -7.56 14.69 -10.02
N GLN A 271 -8.81 14.65 -10.44
CA GLN A 271 -9.32 13.53 -11.18
C GLN A 271 -8.75 13.69 -12.59
N ALA A 272 -7.86 12.77 -12.99
CA ALA A 272 -7.84 12.45 -14.41
C ALA A 272 -9.32 12.26 -14.81
N PRO A 273 -9.81 12.93 -15.86
CA PRO A 273 -11.26 13.09 -16.16
C PRO A 273 -11.99 11.76 -16.44
N PHE A 274 -11.36 10.63 -16.18
CA PHE A 274 -11.84 9.29 -16.44
C PHE A 274 -12.74 8.70 -15.33
N PHE A 275 -12.57 9.10 -14.06
CA PHE A 275 -13.27 8.42 -12.96
C PHE A 275 -14.19 9.28 -12.09
N SER A 276 -14.26 10.59 -12.35
CA SER A 276 -14.97 11.50 -11.45
C SER A 276 -16.37 11.88 -11.80
N GLY A 277 -16.74 11.70 -13.06
CA GLY A 277 -18.13 11.77 -13.48
C GLY A 277 -18.94 10.54 -13.07
N LEU A 278 -18.30 9.45 -12.62
CA LEU A 278 -18.98 8.17 -12.40
C LEU A 278 -19.78 8.10 -11.10
N ALA A 279 -19.49 8.95 -10.12
CA ALA A 279 -20.09 8.85 -8.78
C ALA A 279 -21.30 9.77 -8.57
N LYS A 280 -21.65 10.64 -9.53
CA LYS A 280 -22.78 11.59 -9.36
C LYS A 280 -24.06 11.24 -10.11
N ASP A 281 -24.05 10.27 -11.01
CA ASP A 281 -25.28 9.72 -11.59
C ASP A 281 -25.02 8.29 -12.10
N ALA A 282 -25.20 7.29 -11.23
CA ALA A 282 -25.18 5.89 -11.63
C ALA A 282 -26.33 5.52 -12.60
N SER A 283 -27.29 6.41 -12.81
CA SER A 283 -28.43 6.23 -13.70
C SER A 283 -28.11 6.50 -15.18
N GLN A 284 -27.03 7.22 -15.49
CA GLN A 284 -26.60 7.48 -16.88
C GLN A 284 -25.08 7.64 -16.97
N ILE A 285 -24.33 6.56 -16.75
CA ILE A 285 -22.98 6.50 -17.29
C ILE A 285 -23.08 6.20 -18.78
N THR A 286 -23.64 7.17 -19.51
CA THR A 286 -23.62 7.25 -20.98
C THR A 286 -22.53 8.23 -21.35
N SER A 287 -21.33 8.00 -20.82
CA SER A 287 -20.15 8.77 -21.21
C SER A 287 -19.97 8.60 -22.72
N PRO A 288 -19.75 9.67 -23.49
CA PRO A 288 -19.52 9.59 -24.95
C PRO A 288 -18.44 8.57 -25.33
N GLN A 289 -17.47 8.35 -24.43
CA GLN A 289 -16.42 7.35 -24.56
C GLN A 289 -16.97 5.91 -24.53
N ILE A 290 -17.94 5.60 -23.66
CA ILE A 290 -18.58 4.27 -23.58
C ILE A 290 -19.43 4.02 -24.82
N LEU A 291 -20.22 5.00 -25.26
CA LEU A 291 -21.00 4.88 -26.49
C LEU A 291 -20.09 4.63 -27.70
N ARG A 292 -18.98 5.36 -27.80
CA ARG A 292 -17.98 5.16 -28.84
C ARG A 292 -17.36 3.77 -28.78
N ALA A 293 -17.03 3.26 -27.58
CA ALA A 293 -16.53 1.90 -27.41
C ALA A 293 -17.56 0.85 -27.86
N ALA A 294 -18.83 1.02 -27.50
CA ALA A 294 -19.91 0.12 -27.92
C ALA A 294 -20.09 0.10 -29.45
N GLN A 295 -20.04 1.25 -30.12
CA GLN A 295 -20.10 1.33 -31.58
C GLN A 295 -18.90 0.62 -32.24
N LEU A 296 -17.70 0.78 -31.69
CA LEU A 296 -16.50 0.09 -32.18
C LEU A 296 -16.60 -1.43 -32.00
N ILE A 297 -17.12 -1.89 -30.86
CA ILE A 297 -17.34 -3.31 -30.59
C ILE A 297 -18.38 -3.88 -31.58
N ASN A 298 -19.50 -3.18 -31.79
CA ASN A 298 -20.59 -3.64 -32.67
C ASN A 298 -20.21 -3.70 -34.16
N SER A 299 -19.25 -2.88 -34.58
CA SER A 299 -18.73 -2.87 -35.96
C SER A 299 -17.54 -3.79 -36.18
N ALA A 300 -17.01 -4.42 -35.13
CA ALA A 300 -15.86 -5.31 -35.21
C ALA A 300 -16.22 -6.66 -35.86
N LYS A 301 -15.40 -7.11 -36.81
CA LYS A 301 -15.58 -8.42 -37.47
C LYS A 301 -14.92 -9.58 -36.71
N SER A 302 -13.84 -9.29 -35.97
CA SER A 302 -13.06 -10.27 -35.23
C SER A 302 -12.68 -9.72 -33.85
N PRO A 303 -13.66 -9.46 -32.96
CA PRO A 303 -13.37 -8.94 -31.62
C PRO A 303 -12.75 -9.99 -30.70
N LEU A 304 -12.01 -9.55 -29.69
CA LEU A 304 -11.46 -10.38 -28.62
C LEU A 304 -11.52 -9.60 -27.31
N ILE A 305 -12.02 -10.22 -26.25
CA ILE A 305 -11.94 -9.65 -24.89
C ILE A 305 -10.66 -10.15 -24.23
N TYR A 306 -9.85 -9.22 -23.75
CA TYR A 306 -8.67 -9.50 -22.93
C TYR A 306 -8.95 -9.06 -21.48
N ALA A 307 -9.26 -10.02 -20.61
CA ALA A 307 -9.64 -9.74 -19.23
C ALA A 307 -8.47 -9.99 -18.25
N GLY A 308 -8.26 -9.05 -17.34
CA GLY A 308 -7.29 -9.16 -16.24
C GLY A 308 -7.97 -9.22 -14.87
N GLN A 309 -7.16 -9.23 -13.80
CA GLN A 309 -7.63 -9.28 -12.40
C GLN A 309 -8.63 -8.17 -12.03
N GLY A 310 -8.59 -7.02 -12.70
CA GLY A 310 -9.52 -5.92 -12.43
C GLY A 310 -11.00 -6.30 -12.54
N ILE A 311 -11.33 -7.33 -13.33
CA ILE A 311 -12.71 -7.84 -13.39
C ILE A 311 -13.14 -8.52 -12.09
N MET A 312 -12.20 -9.02 -11.30
CA MET A 312 -12.44 -9.68 -10.01
C MET A 312 -12.57 -8.69 -8.85
N ALA A 313 -12.27 -7.40 -9.07
CA ALA A 313 -12.37 -6.38 -8.04
C ALA A 313 -13.83 -6.14 -7.59
N HIS A 314 -14.80 -6.54 -8.40
CA HIS A 314 -16.22 -6.47 -8.07
C HIS A 314 -16.86 -7.88 -8.18
N PRO A 315 -17.71 -8.29 -7.21
CA PRO A 315 -18.36 -9.60 -7.23
C PRO A 315 -19.13 -9.90 -8.52
N ASP A 316 -19.80 -8.90 -9.10
CA ASP A 316 -20.56 -9.04 -10.35
C ASP A 316 -19.70 -9.03 -11.62
N GLY A 317 -18.41 -8.72 -11.52
CA GLY A 317 -17.54 -8.56 -12.68
C GLY A 317 -17.50 -9.78 -13.61
N PRO A 318 -17.31 -11.02 -13.11
CA PRO A 318 -17.37 -12.23 -13.93
C PRO A 318 -18.73 -12.43 -14.62
N ALA A 319 -19.83 -12.09 -13.95
CA ALA A 319 -21.18 -12.20 -14.52
C ALA A 319 -21.37 -11.19 -15.66
N ARG A 320 -20.91 -9.95 -15.50
CA ARG A 320 -20.94 -8.91 -16.55
C ARG A 320 -20.02 -9.22 -17.72
N LEU A 321 -18.85 -9.80 -17.46
CA LEU A 321 -17.96 -10.30 -18.51
C LEU A 321 -18.63 -11.42 -19.32
N LYS A 322 -19.32 -12.35 -18.64
CA LYS A 322 -20.09 -13.42 -19.28
C LYS A 322 -21.21 -12.85 -20.15
N GLU A 323 -21.96 -11.88 -19.65
CA GLU A 323 -23.05 -11.21 -20.38
C GLU A 323 -22.52 -10.53 -21.66
N LEU A 324 -21.44 -9.76 -21.56
CA LEU A 324 -20.81 -9.09 -22.70
C LEU A 324 -20.32 -10.09 -23.76
N SER A 325 -19.66 -11.16 -23.32
CA SER A 325 -19.16 -12.21 -24.22
C SER A 325 -20.29 -12.94 -24.95
N HIS A 326 -21.38 -13.31 -24.25
CA HIS A 326 -22.52 -13.98 -24.89
C HIS A 326 -23.27 -13.05 -25.85
N ASN A 327 -23.57 -11.80 -25.44
CA ASN A 327 -24.35 -10.88 -26.25
C ASN A 327 -23.61 -10.45 -27.52
N GLY A 328 -22.29 -10.26 -27.44
CA GLY A 328 -21.47 -9.92 -28.60
C GLY A 328 -20.88 -11.12 -29.35
N ASN A 329 -21.12 -12.34 -28.88
CA ASN A 329 -20.45 -13.57 -29.35
C ASN A 329 -18.93 -13.40 -29.46
N ILE A 330 -18.31 -12.81 -28.43
CA ILE A 330 -16.90 -12.41 -28.44
C ILE A 330 -16.07 -13.44 -27.66
N PRO A 331 -15.01 -14.03 -28.25
CA PRO A 331 -14.09 -14.89 -27.53
C PRO A 331 -13.37 -14.12 -26.42
N VAL A 332 -13.06 -14.81 -25.32
CA VAL A 332 -12.39 -14.22 -24.14
C VAL A 332 -11.06 -14.93 -23.91
N THR A 333 -10.01 -14.16 -23.71
CA THR A 333 -8.74 -14.63 -23.15
C THR A 333 -8.42 -13.87 -21.87
N THR A 334 -7.65 -14.48 -20.98
CA THR A 334 -7.37 -13.93 -19.64
C THR A 334 -5.87 -13.84 -19.39
N THR A 335 -5.46 -12.91 -18.53
CA THR A 335 -4.11 -12.90 -17.96
C THR A 335 -3.96 -14.02 -16.94
N LEU A 336 -2.71 -14.31 -16.51
CA LEU A 336 -2.46 -15.24 -15.41
C LEU A 336 -3.26 -14.88 -14.14
N GLN A 337 -3.31 -13.59 -13.78
CA GLN A 337 -4.04 -13.10 -12.60
C GLN A 337 -5.56 -12.96 -12.83
N GLY A 338 -5.98 -12.91 -14.09
CA GLY A 338 -7.40 -12.96 -14.48
C GLY A 338 -7.91 -14.39 -14.61
N CYS A 339 -7.07 -15.41 -14.42
CA CYS A 339 -7.45 -16.80 -14.51
C CYS A 339 -8.31 -17.18 -13.30
N PHE A 340 -9.61 -17.26 -13.51
CA PHE A 340 -10.54 -17.92 -12.60
C PHE A 340 -10.83 -19.33 -13.13
N ARG A 341 -11.03 -20.29 -12.22
CA ARG A 341 -11.72 -21.53 -12.61
C ARG A 341 -13.10 -21.11 -13.10
N CYS A 342 -13.31 -21.19 -14.41
CA CYS A 342 -14.63 -21.17 -15.01
C CYS A 342 -15.35 -22.46 -14.59
N GLY A 343 -15.82 -22.53 -13.34
CA GLY A 343 -16.26 -23.77 -12.73
C GLY A 343 -16.93 -23.54 -11.38
N ARG A 344 -18.28 -23.47 -11.44
CA ARG A 344 -19.26 -23.34 -10.35
C ARG A 344 -19.21 -22.04 -9.55
N ALA A 345 -20.12 -21.13 -9.89
CA ALA A 345 -20.85 -20.39 -8.87
C ALA A 345 -21.50 -21.40 -7.89
N PRO A 346 -21.64 -21.06 -6.60
CA PRO A 346 -22.50 -21.82 -5.69
C PRO A 346 -23.94 -21.91 -6.21
#